data_AF-A0A261VKT5-F1
#
_entry.id   AF-A0A261VKT5-F1
#
_cell.length_a   1.000
_cell.length_b   1.000
_cell.length_c   1.000
_cell.angle_alpha   90.00
_cell.angle_beta   90.00
_cell.angle_gamma   90.00
#
_symmetry.space_group_name_H-M   'P 1'
#
loop_
_entity.id
_entity.type
_entity.pdbx_description
1 polymer ?
#
loop_
_entity_poly.entity_id
_entity_poly.type
_entity_poly.pdbx_seq_one_letter_code
_entity_poly.pdbx_strand_id
1 'polypeptide(L)'
;MPNPFSPPPLCHTELLRDTQQIIDLLKDAVHPGNTAHAQDGQGRSWPIKLLGTDWQASLLFWRPHDPQQAAVMPGGAQLLNGTLPVELSISLDDGSRLQFQAGRPTVLNFADGSVGMVTEFPQLLRRETPVDTPA
;
A
#
# COMPACT_ATOMS: atom_id res chain seq x y z
N MET A 1 28.28 -2.08 15.32
CA MET A 1 28.03 -1.88 13.88
C MET A 1 27.25 -3.10 13.40
N PRO A 2 26.02 -2.96 12.87
CA PRO A 2 25.25 -4.10 12.37
C PRO A 2 25.93 -4.71 11.13
N ASN A 3 25.91 -6.04 11.07
CA ASN A 3 26.67 -6.85 10.12
C ASN A 3 26.08 -6.73 8.69
N PRO A 4 26.85 -6.33 7.66
CA PRO A 4 26.34 -6.09 6.30
C PRO A 4 25.98 -7.37 5.52
N PHE A 5 26.11 -8.54 6.13
CA PHE A 5 25.93 -9.86 5.50
C PHE A 5 24.76 -10.68 6.10
N SER A 6 23.83 -10.06 6.79
CA SER A 6 22.62 -10.80 7.18
C SER A 6 21.87 -11.17 5.89
N PRO A 7 21.70 -12.47 5.58
CA PRO A 7 20.86 -12.86 4.46
C PRO A 7 19.47 -12.24 4.67
N PRO A 8 18.78 -11.81 3.60
CA PRO A 8 17.44 -11.28 3.75
C PRO A 8 16.61 -12.34 4.50
N PRO A 9 15.77 -11.91 5.47
CA PRO A 9 14.94 -12.85 6.21
C PRO A 9 14.15 -13.69 5.20
N LEU A 10 14.13 -15.01 5.41
CA LEU A 10 13.30 -15.88 4.60
C LEU A 10 11.85 -15.47 4.83
N CYS A 11 11.10 -15.22 3.76
CA CYS A 11 9.69 -14.89 3.84
C CYS A 11 8.86 -15.99 3.19
N HIS A 12 7.78 -16.40 3.87
CA HIS A 12 6.73 -17.19 3.26
C HIS A 12 5.86 -16.27 2.41
N THR A 13 5.71 -16.58 1.12
CA THR A 13 4.88 -15.79 0.19
C THR A 13 3.60 -16.53 -0.11
N GLU A 14 2.47 -15.87 0.14
CA GLU A 14 1.13 -16.36 -0.14
C GLU A 14 0.44 -15.45 -1.17
N LEU A 15 -0.34 -16.04 -2.07
CA LEU A 15 -1.22 -15.33 -3.00
C LEU A 15 -2.67 -15.62 -2.62
N LEU A 16 -3.30 -14.63 -2.00
CA LEU A 16 -4.66 -14.72 -1.47
C LEU A 16 -5.65 -14.25 -2.52
N ARG A 17 -6.70 -15.04 -2.73
CA ARG A 17 -7.83 -14.75 -3.64
C ARG A 17 -9.18 -14.83 -2.94
N ASP A 18 -9.22 -15.37 -1.72
CA ASP A 18 -10.43 -15.44 -0.94
C ASP A 18 -10.81 -14.03 -0.46
N THR A 19 -11.99 -13.57 -0.87
CA THR A 19 -12.42 -12.19 -0.61
C THR A 19 -12.55 -11.91 0.89
N GLN A 20 -13.05 -12.86 1.68
CA GLN A 20 -13.22 -12.66 3.12
C GLN A 20 -11.86 -12.52 3.82
N GLN A 21 -10.90 -13.37 3.46
CA GLN A 21 -9.52 -13.28 3.96
C GLN A 21 -8.85 -11.96 3.59
N ILE A 22 -9.03 -11.47 2.36
CA ILE A 22 -8.51 -10.16 1.92
C ILE A 22 -9.18 -9.02 2.71
N ILE A 23 -10.50 -9.09 2.92
CA ILE A 23 -11.24 -8.10 3.70
C ILE A 23 -10.68 -7.99 5.12
N ASP A 24 -10.50 -9.12 5.79
CA ASP A 24 -10.06 -9.12 7.19
C ASP A 24 -8.62 -8.59 7.31
N LEU A 25 -7.71 -9.00 6.42
CA LEU A 25 -6.36 -8.45 6.36
C LEU A 25 -6.32 -6.95 6.08
N LEU A 26 -7.15 -6.45 5.15
CA LEU A 26 -7.14 -5.02 4.83
C LEU A 26 -7.82 -4.16 5.91
N LYS A 27 -8.77 -4.70 6.68
CA LYS A 27 -9.30 -4.00 7.85
C LYS A 27 -8.20 -3.75 8.88
N ASP A 28 -7.39 -4.77 9.17
CA ASP A 28 -6.26 -4.65 10.08
C ASP A 28 -5.17 -3.73 9.51
N ALA A 29 -4.95 -3.78 8.20
CA ALA A 29 -3.98 -2.95 7.49
C ALA A 29 -4.26 -1.43 7.59
N VAL A 30 -5.52 -1.02 7.75
CA VAL A 30 -5.93 0.40 7.88
C VAL A 30 -5.48 1.02 9.23
N HIS A 31 -4.94 0.21 10.15
CA HIS A 31 -4.46 0.71 11.43
C HIS A 31 -3.39 1.82 11.27
N PRO A 32 -3.47 2.95 12.00
CA PRO A 32 -2.55 4.09 11.83
C PRO A 32 -1.07 3.79 12.11
N GLY A 33 -0.78 2.71 12.84
CA GLY A 33 0.58 2.25 13.13
C GLY A 33 1.27 1.57 11.95
N ASN A 34 0.51 1.11 10.95
CA ASN A 34 1.07 0.46 9.78
C ASN A 34 1.65 1.49 8.81
N THR A 35 2.71 1.11 8.10
CA THR A 35 3.31 1.98 7.08
C THR A 35 2.90 1.50 5.70
N ALA A 36 2.52 2.42 4.82
CA ALA A 36 2.06 2.09 3.48
C ALA A 36 2.73 2.97 2.43
N HIS A 37 2.95 2.39 1.26
CA HIS A 37 3.56 3.04 0.11
C HIS A 37 2.77 2.74 -1.17
N ALA A 38 2.65 3.74 -2.03
CA ALA A 38 2.30 3.55 -3.44
C ALA A 38 3.59 3.45 -4.26
N GLN A 39 3.67 2.52 -5.20
CA GLN A 39 4.85 2.30 -6.04
C GLN A 39 4.46 2.24 -7.51
N ASP A 40 5.27 2.84 -8.39
CA ASP A 40 5.08 2.71 -9.84
C ASP A 40 5.97 1.62 -10.45
N GLY A 41 5.74 1.29 -11.72
CA GLY A 41 6.55 0.32 -12.46
C GLY A 41 8.01 0.74 -12.72
N GLN A 42 8.42 1.94 -12.30
CA GLN A 42 9.79 2.44 -12.39
C GLN A 42 10.52 2.39 -11.03
N GLY A 43 9.88 1.81 -10.00
CA GLY A 43 10.43 1.70 -8.65
C GLY A 43 10.35 3.01 -7.85
N ARG A 44 9.60 4.00 -8.33
CA ARG A 44 9.33 5.22 -7.55
C ARG A 44 8.30 4.88 -6.49
N SER A 45 8.49 5.42 -5.29
CA SER A 45 7.67 5.09 -4.12
C SER A 45 7.27 6.35 -3.39
N TRP A 46 6.00 6.43 -2.97
CA TRP A 46 5.46 7.53 -2.19
C TRP A 46 4.85 7.02 -0.89
N PRO A 47 5.15 7.66 0.26
CA PRO A 47 4.49 7.32 1.51
C PRO A 47 3.01 7.71 1.46
N ILE A 48 2.15 6.80 1.85
CA ILE A 48 0.69 6.98 1.86
C ILE A 48 0.10 6.60 3.21
N LYS A 49 -1.16 6.98 3.42
CA LYS A 49 -2.01 6.46 4.49
C LYS A 49 -3.21 5.76 3.87
N LEU A 50 -3.53 4.57 4.36
CA LEU A 50 -4.83 3.97 4.12
C LEU A 50 -5.87 4.70 4.98
N LEU A 51 -7.02 5.00 4.38
CA LEU A 51 -8.13 5.67 5.04
C LEU A 51 -9.26 4.70 5.40
N GLY A 52 -9.41 3.63 4.60
CA GLY A 52 -10.44 2.62 4.81
C GLY A 52 -10.74 1.86 3.54
N THR A 53 -11.63 0.87 3.67
CA THR A 53 -12.19 0.10 2.58
C THR A 53 -13.70 0.17 2.62
N ASP A 54 -14.32 0.15 1.44
CA ASP A 54 -15.72 -0.22 1.27
C ASP A 54 -15.77 -1.46 0.38
N TRP A 55 -15.72 -2.63 1.02
CA TRP A 55 -15.74 -3.91 0.29
C TRP A 55 -17.08 -4.18 -0.40
N GLN A 56 -18.19 -3.58 0.07
CA GLN A 56 -19.50 -3.71 -0.58
C GLN A 56 -19.51 -2.97 -1.91
N ALA A 57 -18.90 -1.78 -1.95
CA ALA A 57 -18.71 -1.00 -3.17
C ALA A 57 -17.46 -1.41 -3.97
N SER A 58 -16.66 -2.38 -3.49
CA SER A 58 -15.36 -2.74 -4.06
C SER A 58 -14.38 -1.58 -4.17
N LEU A 59 -14.27 -0.74 -3.14
CA LEU A 59 -13.39 0.42 -3.09
C LEU A 59 -12.37 0.38 -1.95
N LEU A 60 -11.20 0.96 -2.19
CA LEU A 60 -10.17 1.27 -1.21
C LEU A 60 -9.86 2.76 -1.26
N PHE A 61 -9.80 3.37 -0.08
CA PHE A 61 -9.51 4.79 0.10
C PHE A 61 -8.14 4.97 0.72
N TRP A 62 -7.33 5.85 0.14
CA TRP A 62 -6.00 6.19 0.64
C TRP A 62 -5.67 7.63 0.30
N ARG A 63 -4.53 8.12 0.80
CA ARG A 63 -4.00 9.45 0.44
C ARG A 63 -2.49 9.47 0.53
N PRO A 64 -1.81 10.34 -0.23
CA PRO A 64 -0.44 10.71 0.08
C PRO A 64 -0.32 11.15 1.55
N HIS A 65 0.77 10.77 2.19
CA HIS A 65 1.04 11.20 3.56
C HIS A 65 1.09 12.74 3.62
N ASP A 66 1.87 13.33 2.71
CA ASP A 66 2.00 14.75 2.44
C ASP A 66 1.83 15.00 0.93
N PRO A 67 0.70 15.57 0.47
CA PRO A 67 0.47 15.87 -0.95
C PRO A 67 1.47 16.87 -1.55
N GLN A 68 1.94 17.85 -0.78
CA GLN A 68 2.89 18.85 -1.26
C GLN A 68 4.26 18.22 -1.51
N GLN A 69 4.70 17.37 -0.57
CA GLN A 69 5.91 16.59 -0.76
C GLN A 69 5.77 15.61 -1.93
N ALA A 70 4.64 14.91 -2.02
CA ALA A 70 4.39 13.97 -3.11
C ALA A 70 4.46 14.66 -4.48
N ALA A 71 3.99 15.90 -4.61
CA ALA A 71 3.99 16.66 -5.86
C ALA A 71 5.40 16.91 -6.43
N VAL A 72 6.38 17.13 -5.56
CA VAL A 72 7.77 17.43 -5.96
C VAL A 72 8.63 16.17 -6.13
N MET A 73 8.15 15.01 -5.67
CA MET A 73 8.83 13.74 -5.89
C MET A 73 8.76 13.34 -7.38
N PRO A 74 9.75 12.61 -7.91
CA PRO A 74 9.70 12.10 -9.28
C PRO A 74 8.42 11.30 -9.51
N GLY A 75 7.66 11.60 -10.57
CA GLY A 75 6.36 10.95 -10.86
C GLY A 75 5.17 11.50 -10.05
N GLY A 76 5.41 12.44 -9.14
CA GLY A 76 4.43 12.99 -8.21
C GLY A 76 3.23 13.64 -8.86
N ALA A 77 3.47 14.43 -9.91
CA ALA A 77 2.38 15.05 -10.68
C ALA A 77 1.46 14.00 -11.34
N GLN A 78 2.03 12.89 -11.83
CA GLN A 78 1.26 11.78 -12.42
C GLN A 78 0.53 10.94 -11.37
N LEU A 79 1.08 10.83 -10.17
CA LEU A 79 0.38 10.23 -9.03
C LEU A 79 -0.82 11.09 -8.63
N LEU A 80 -0.59 12.40 -8.43
CA LEU A 80 -1.59 13.35 -7.93
C LEU A 80 -2.68 13.70 -8.94
N ASN A 81 -2.49 13.40 -10.22
CA ASN A 81 -3.52 13.53 -11.25
C ASN A 81 -4.22 12.20 -11.60
N GLY A 82 -3.85 11.08 -10.95
CA GLY A 82 -4.44 9.77 -11.16
C GLY A 82 -4.05 9.09 -12.48
N THR A 83 -3.05 9.60 -13.21
CA THR A 83 -2.64 9.01 -14.50
C THR A 83 -1.60 7.92 -14.35
N LEU A 84 -0.97 7.81 -13.18
CA LEU A 84 0.04 6.80 -12.88
C LEU A 84 -0.59 5.52 -12.29
N PRO A 85 -0.44 4.35 -12.92
CA PRO A 85 -0.79 3.09 -12.29
C PRO A 85 0.17 2.79 -11.13
N VAL A 86 -0.38 2.34 -10.00
CA VAL A 86 0.39 2.03 -8.80
C VAL A 86 0.09 0.65 -8.23
N GLU A 87 1.10 0.07 -7.62
CA GLU A 87 0.99 -1.00 -6.64
C GLU A 87 0.97 -0.39 -5.24
N LEU A 88 0.13 -0.91 -4.34
CA LEU A 88 0.17 -0.56 -2.94
C LEU A 88 0.87 -1.64 -2.15
N SER A 89 1.71 -1.20 -1.22
CA SER A 89 2.47 -2.04 -0.30
C SER A 89 2.26 -1.57 1.13
N ILE A 90 1.82 -2.45 2.01
CA ILE A 90 1.63 -2.17 3.44
C ILE A 90 2.53 -3.07 4.28
N SER A 91 3.26 -2.50 5.23
CA SER A 91 3.98 -3.24 6.26
C SER A 91 3.15 -3.24 7.54
N LEU A 92 2.85 -4.44 8.02
CA LEU A 92 2.08 -4.71 9.22
C LEU A 92 2.99 -4.79 10.46
N ASP A 93 2.39 -4.70 11.64
CA ASP A 93 3.07 -4.75 12.93
C ASP A 93 3.68 -6.13 13.25
N ASP A 94 3.07 -7.21 12.75
CA ASP A 94 3.58 -8.58 12.80
C ASP A 94 4.82 -8.81 11.89
N GLY A 95 5.30 -7.76 11.21
CA GLY A 95 6.43 -7.80 10.28
C GLY A 95 6.07 -8.33 8.89
N SER A 96 4.81 -8.74 8.66
CA SER A 96 4.36 -9.14 7.34
C SER A 96 4.13 -7.95 6.42
N ARG A 97 4.14 -8.23 5.11
CA ARG A 97 3.97 -7.24 4.06
C ARG A 97 2.86 -7.65 3.13
N LEU A 98 1.91 -6.75 2.90
CA LEU A 98 0.83 -6.91 1.93
C LEU A 98 1.17 -6.12 0.66
N GLN A 99 0.92 -6.70 -0.51
CA GLN A 99 1.14 -6.07 -1.81
C GLN A 99 -0.01 -6.39 -2.76
N PHE A 100 -0.51 -5.38 -3.48
CA PHE A 100 -1.52 -5.58 -4.51
C PHE A 100 -1.52 -4.44 -5.53
N GLN A 101 -1.90 -4.78 -6.76
CA GLN A 101 -2.06 -3.81 -7.84
C GLN A 101 -3.33 -2.99 -7.60
N ALA A 102 -3.20 -1.68 -7.51
CA ALA A 102 -4.32 -0.76 -7.31
C ALA A 102 -4.67 0.03 -8.58
N GLY A 103 -3.86 -0.10 -9.64
CA GLY A 103 -4.11 0.53 -10.92
C GLY A 103 -4.03 2.05 -10.84
N ARG A 104 -4.85 2.75 -11.62
CA ARG A 104 -4.88 4.22 -11.66
C ARG A 104 -5.91 4.73 -10.65
N PRO A 105 -5.52 5.53 -9.64
CA PRO A 105 -6.47 6.03 -8.67
C PRO A 105 -7.35 7.13 -9.27
N THR A 106 -8.62 7.14 -8.85
CA THR A 106 -9.47 8.33 -8.96
C THR A 106 -9.07 9.32 -7.88
N VAL A 107 -8.77 10.56 -8.28
CA VAL A 107 -8.32 11.61 -7.36
C VAL A 107 -9.50 12.47 -6.90
N LEU A 108 -9.60 12.66 -5.60
CA LEU A 108 -10.55 13.55 -4.94
C LEU A 108 -9.76 14.73 -4.36
N ASN A 109 -10.02 15.94 -4.86
CA ASN A 109 -9.43 17.17 -4.33
C ASN A 109 -10.42 17.85 -3.40
N PHE A 110 -9.94 18.23 -2.22
CA PHE A 110 -10.75 18.91 -1.21
C PHE A 110 -10.38 20.39 -1.12
N ALA A 111 -11.33 21.21 -0.66
CA ALA A 111 -11.15 22.66 -0.58
C ALA A 111 -10.05 23.08 0.41
N ASP A 112 -9.71 22.22 1.37
CA ASP A 112 -8.63 22.43 2.33
C ASP A 112 -7.24 22.08 1.77
N GLY A 113 -7.16 21.71 0.49
CA GLY A 113 -5.91 21.31 -0.18
C GLY A 113 -5.47 19.88 0.13
N SER A 114 -6.28 19.11 0.88
CA SER A 114 -6.05 17.68 1.03
C SER A 114 -6.45 16.91 -0.23
N VAL A 115 -5.89 15.71 -0.39
CA VAL A 115 -6.12 14.84 -1.55
C VAL A 115 -6.51 13.46 -1.04
N GLY A 116 -7.60 12.91 -1.58
CA GLY A 116 -8.01 11.53 -1.42
C GLY A 116 -7.80 10.76 -2.73
N MET A 117 -7.48 9.49 -2.62
CA MET A 117 -7.27 8.57 -3.72
C MET A 117 -8.19 7.38 -3.54
N VAL A 118 -8.87 7.00 -4.60
CA VAL A 118 -9.79 5.86 -4.62
C VAL A 118 -9.34 4.88 -5.68
N THR A 119 -9.19 3.62 -5.28
CA THR A 119 -8.89 2.51 -6.19
C THR A 119 -9.89 1.39 -5.98
N GLU A 120 -9.93 0.45 -6.90
CA GLU A 120 -10.70 -0.78 -6.73
C GLU A 120 -10.16 -1.59 -5.53
N PHE A 121 -11.06 -2.31 -4.88
CA PHE A 121 -10.70 -3.30 -3.87
C PHE A 121 -9.96 -4.47 -4.52
N PRO A 122 -8.82 -4.92 -3.96
CA PRO A 122 -7.99 -5.93 -4.63
C PRO A 122 -8.67 -7.30 -4.66
N GLN A 123 -8.63 -7.94 -5.83
CA GLN A 123 -9.08 -9.33 -6.00
C GLN A 123 -7.95 -10.35 -5.77
N LEU A 124 -6.70 -9.88 -5.76
CA LEU A 124 -5.51 -10.67 -5.52
C LEU A 124 -4.59 -9.89 -4.57
N LEU A 125 -4.23 -10.51 -3.46
CA LEU A 125 -3.36 -9.94 -2.45
C LEU A 125 -2.16 -10.85 -2.25
N ARG A 126 -0.94 -10.32 -2.42
CA ARG A 126 0.28 -11.01 -2.03
C ARG A 126 0.58 -10.68 -0.57
N ARG A 127 0.77 -11.70 0.25
CA ARG A 127 1.27 -11.56 1.63
C ARG A 127 2.66 -12.18 1.72
N GLU A 128 3.59 -11.45 2.30
CA GLU A 128 4.92 -11.94 2.65
C GLU A 128 5.02 -11.94 4.17
N THR A 129 5.15 -13.11 4.78
CA THR A 129 5.28 -13.27 6.23
C THR A 129 6.70 -13.69 6.56
N PRO A 130 7.39 -13.04 7.52
CA PRO A 130 8.70 -13.50 7.96
C PRO A 130 8.64 -14.95 8.44
N VAL A 131 9.56 -15.78 7.98
CA VAL A 131 9.77 -17.11 8.55
C VAL A 131 10.63 -16.92 9.79
N ASP A 132 10.06 -17.19 10.97
CA ASP A 132 10.86 -17.31 12.18
C ASP A 132 11.98 -18.32 11.89
N THR A 133 13.23 -17.84 11.91
CA THR A 133 14.37 -18.74 11.85
C THR A 133 14.49 -19.34 13.24
N PRO A 134 14.21 -20.64 13.46
CA PRO A 134 14.43 -21.22 14.78
C PRO A 134 15.91 -21.04 15.14
N ALA A 135 16.14 -20.58 16.36
CA ALA A 135 17.44 -20.26 16.94
C ALA A 135 18.41 -21.45 16.95
#